data_AF-A0A7C1II96-F1
#
_entry.id   AF-A0A7C1II96-F1
#
_cell.length_a   1.000
_cell.length_b   1.000
_cell.length_c   1.000
_cell.angle_alpha   90.00
_cell.angle_beta   90.00
_cell.angle_gamma   90.00
#
_symmetry.space_group_name_H-M   'P 1'
#
loop_
_entity.id
_entity.type
_entity.pdbx_description
1 polymer ?
#
loop_
_entity_poly.entity_id
_entity_poly.type
_entity_poly.pdbx_seq_one_letter_code
_entity_poly.pdbx_strand_id
1 'polypeptide(L)'
;KGAADAGLVPSVAVIGDSTFSHSGLTGLLDAVNANSPITIIIADNLTTAMTGGQPTAGSNRLEQMVQGIGVPLEHVRVITPLPKQHAINVDVIREELAYAGVSVIISRRECIETAKRKRRA
;
A
#
# COMPACT_ATOMS: atom_id res chain seq x y z
N LYS A 1 5.71 2.05 12.80
CA LYS A 1 5.09 2.52 14.07
C LYS A 1 5.90 3.54 14.85
N GLY A 2 7.24 3.42 14.99
CA GLY A 2 8.02 4.31 15.86
C GLY A 2 7.79 5.83 15.72
N ALA A 3 7.66 6.37 14.50
CA ALA A 3 7.35 7.79 14.31
C ALA A 3 5.93 8.16 14.82
N ALA A 4 4.93 7.34 14.49
CA ALA A 4 3.55 7.51 14.96
C ALA A 4 3.46 7.44 16.49
N ASP A 5 4.11 6.44 17.09
CA ASP A 5 4.11 6.22 18.54
C ASP A 5 4.87 7.34 19.30
N ALA A 6 5.80 8.02 18.62
CA ALA A 6 6.50 9.21 19.13
C ALA A 6 5.68 10.51 18.99
N GLY A 7 4.44 10.44 18.51
CA GLY A 7 3.54 11.59 18.37
C GLY A 7 3.68 12.37 17.05
N LEU A 8 4.43 11.86 16.07
CA LEU A 8 4.51 12.47 14.75
C LEU A 8 3.28 12.07 13.93
N VAL A 9 2.29 12.96 13.88
CA VAL A 9 1.04 12.76 13.15
C VAL A 9 0.86 13.89 12.11
N PRO A 10 0.58 13.57 10.83
CA PRO A 10 0.39 12.23 10.28
C PRO A 10 1.72 11.48 10.06
N SER A 11 1.75 10.19 10.40
CA SER A 11 2.86 9.29 10.08
C SER A 11 2.53 8.48 8.83
N VAL A 12 3.40 8.52 7.83
CA VAL A 12 3.19 7.82 6.54
C VAL A 12 4.37 6.91 6.23
N ALA A 13 4.08 5.69 5.79
CA ALA A 13 5.07 4.79 5.21
C ALA A 13 4.69 4.46 3.76
N VAL A 14 5.68 4.36 2.87
CA VAL A 14 5.47 3.94 1.48
C VAL A 14 6.35 2.72 1.21
N ILE A 15 5.76 1.67 0.65
CA ILE A 15 6.44 0.39 0.42
C ILE A 15 5.97 -0.22 -0.90
N GLY A 16 6.86 -0.88 -1.64
CA GLY A 16 6.48 -1.64 -2.84
C GLY A 16 5.81 -2.97 -2.48
N ASP A 17 4.95 -3.49 -3.36
CA ASP A 17 4.23 -4.76 -3.19
C ASP A 17 5.15 -5.97 -2.89
N SER A 18 6.27 -6.08 -3.61
CA SER A 18 7.23 -7.17 -3.41
C SER A 18 7.94 -7.08 -2.06
N THR A 19 8.39 -5.88 -1.68
CA THR A 19 9.03 -5.64 -0.37
C THR A 19 8.05 -5.82 0.76
N PHE A 20 6.80 -5.38 0.58
CA PHE A 20 5.73 -5.60 1.55
C PHE A 20 5.52 -7.09 1.80
N SER A 21 5.37 -7.87 0.72
CA SER A 21 5.15 -9.32 0.81
C SER A 21 6.36 -10.08 1.39
N HIS A 22 7.58 -9.59 1.16
CA HIS A 22 8.81 -10.26 1.60
C HIS A 22 9.18 -9.94 3.06
N SER A 23 9.07 -8.68 3.47
CA SER A 23 9.56 -8.22 4.78
C SER A 23 8.69 -7.16 5.45
N GLY A 24 7.66 -6.64 4.78
CA GLY A 24 6.79 -5.61 5.34
C GLY A 24 5.64 -6.15 6.20
N LEU A 25 5.27 -7.43 6.05
CA LEU A 25 4.14 -8.04 6.78
C LEU A 25 4.33 -7.98 8.31
N THR A 26 5.53 -8.26 8.81
CA THR A 26 5.82 -8.21 10.26
C THR A 26 5.72 -6.79 10.81
N GLY A 27 6.17 -5.78 10.05
CA GLY A 27 6.05 -4.38 10.43
C GLY A 27 4.59 -3.89 10.46
N LEU A 28 3.73 -4.40 9.58
CA LEU A 28 2.30 -4.13 9.62
C LEU A 28 1.64 -4.76 10.86
N LEU A 29 1.96 -6.03 11.14
CA LEU A 29 1.46 -6.73 12.34
C LEU A 29 1.82 -5.97 13.62
N ASP A 30 3.05 -5.49 13.73
CA ASP A 30 3.50 -4.68 14.87
C ASP A 30 2.72 -3.39 15.04
N ALA A 31 2.33 -2.74 13.94
CA ALA A 31 1.53 -1.53 13.95
C ALA A 31 0.08 -1.82 14.35
N VAL A 32 -0.50 -2.91 13.84
CA VAL A 32 -1.87 -3.36 14.18
C VAL A 32 -1.96 -3.69 15.67
N ASN A 33 -1.00 -4.47 16.19
CA ASN A 33 -0.97 -4.83 17.61
C ASN A 33 -0.84 -3.60 18.54
N ALA A 34 -0.17 -2.55 18.08
CA ALA A 34 -0.01 -1.30 18.83
C ALA A 34 -1.13 -0.28 18.59
N ASN A 35 -2.07 -0.58 17.67
CA ASN A 35 -3.05 0.38 17.14
C ASN A 35 -2.41 1.73 16.79
N SER A 36 -1.23 1.71 16.16
CA SER A 36 -0.47 2.93 15.86
C SER A 36 -1.20 3.78 14.81
N PRO A 37 -1.31 5.11 14.97
CA PRO A 37 -1.93 6.00 13.98
C PRO A 37 -0.99 6.22 12.79
N ILE A 38 -0.96 5.24 11.87
CA ILE A 38 -0.07 5.22 10.72
C ILE A 38 -0.82 4.83 9.45
N THR A 39 -0.57 5.58 8.38
CA THR A 39 -1.06 5.26 7.03
C THR A 39 0.08 4.61 6.23
N ILE A 40 -0.15 3.41 5.72
CA ILE A 40 0.82 2.66 4.91
C ILE A 40 0.34 2.62 3.47
N ILE A 41 1.14 3.17 2.55
CA ILE A 41 0.85 3.16 1.12
C ILE A 41 1.65 2.04 0.45
N ILE A 42 0.95 1.04 -0.07
CA ILE A 42 1.54 -0.06 -0.84
C ILE A 42 1.46 0.29 -2.33
N ALA A 43 2.61 0.46 -2.97
CA ALA A 43 2.70 0.65 -4.42
C ALA A 43 2.63 -0.71 -5.13
N ASP A 44 1.45 -1.04 -5.65
CA ASP A 44 1.19 -2.28 -6.40
C ASP A 44 1.34 -2.05 -7.90
N ASN A 45 2.50 -2.45 -8.42
CA ASN A 45 2.84 -2.32 -9.83
C ASN A 45 2.49 -3.57 -10.66
N LEU A 46 1.84 -4.58 -10.06
CA LEU A 46 1.49 -5.89 -10.63
C LEU A 46 2.68 -6.71 -11.18
N THR A 47 3.91 -6.30 -10.88
CA THR A 47 5.15 -6.87 -11.44
C THR A 47 6.37 -6.36 -10.66
N THR A 48 7.47 -7.13 -10.58
CA THR A 48 8.74 -6.57 -10.08
C THR A 48 9.37 -5.63 -11.11
N ALA A 49 8.89 -4.38 -11.14
CA ALA A 49 9.36 -3.38 -12.10
C ALA A 49 10.89 -3.19 -12.10
N MET A 50 11.52 -3.25 -10.91
CA MET A 50 12.96 -3.05 -10.76
C MET A 50 13.83 -4.27 -11.12
N THR A 51 13.29 -5.48 -11.11
CA THR A 51 14.08 -6.73 -11.33
C THR A 51 13.69 -7.48 -12.60
N GLY A 52 13.03 -6.81 -13.55
CA GLY A 52 12.78 -7.35 -14.88
C GLY A 52 11.46 -8.09 -15.06
N GLY A 53 10.51 -7.94 -14.13
CA GLY A 53 9.12 -8.38 -14.32
C GLY A 53 8.80 -9.78 -13.81
N GLN A 54 9.46 -10.21 -12.73
CA GLN A 54 9.12 -11.44 -12.02
C GLN A 54 7.71 -11.30 -11.39
N PRO A 55 6.96 -12.42 -11.27
CA PRO A 55 5.73 -12.43 -10.50
C PRO A 55 6.02 -12.09 -9.04
N THR A 56 5.24 -11.19 -8.45
CA THR A 56 5.34 -10.86 -7.03
C THR A 56 4.47 -11.85 -6.23
N ALA A 57 4.96 -12.27 -5.06
CA ALA A 57 4.23 -13.20 -4.19
C ALA A 57 2.85 -12.65 -3.73
N GLY A 58 2.71 -11.32 -3.76
CA GLY A 58 1.51 -10.58 -3.36
C GLY A 58 0.52 -10.29 -4.49
N SER A 59 0.78 -10.69 -5.75
CA SER A 59 -0.11 -10.41 -6.88
C SER A 59 -1.56 -10.79 -6.58
N ASN A 60 -2.46 -9.81 -6.63
CA ASN A 60 -3.90 -9.92 -6.34
C ASN A 60 -4.25 -10.47 -4.93
N ARG A 61 -3.32 -10.42 -3.98
CA ARG A 61 -3.51 -10.92 -2.60
C ARG A 61 -3.24 -9.88 -1.53
N LEU A 62 -2.77 -8.69 -1.89
CA LEU A 62 -2.42 -7.64 -0.93
C LEU A 62 -3.58 -7.27 -0.01
N GLU A 63 -4.79 -7.09 -0.54
CA GLU A 63 -6.00 -6.82 0.24
C GLU A 63 -6.23 -7.91 1.30
N GLN A 64 -6.17 -9.17 0.89
CA GLN A 64 -6.40 -10.33 1.77
C GLN A 64 -5.30 -10.47 2.83
N MET A 65 -4.04 -10.21 2.47
CA MET A 65 -2.91 -10.23 3.40
C MET A 65 -3.07 -9.14 4.47
N VAL A 66 -3.38 -7.91 4.05
CA VAL A 66 -3.57 -6.77 4.94
C VAL A 66 -4.76 -7.00 5.88
N GLN A 67 -5.88 -7.49 5.34
CA GLN A 67 -7.06 -7.86 6.15
C GLN A 67 -6.76 -9.01 7.10
N GLY A 68 -6.05 -10.06 6.63
CA GLY A 68 -5.68 -11.22 7.45
C GLY A 68 -4.74 -10.89 8.60
N ILE A 69 -3.97 -9.80 8.49
CA ILE A 69 -3.12 -9.28 9.58
C ILE A 69 -3.95 -8.51 10.63
N GLY A 70 -5.16 -8.05 10.28
CA GLY A 70 -6.08 -7.40 11.22
C GLY A 70 -6.31 -5.91 10.96
N VAL A 71 -5.99 -5.38 9.78
CA VAL A 71 -6.39 -4.02 9.40
C VAL A 71 -7.91 -3.98 9.17
N PRO A 72 -8.65 -3.02 9.75
CA PRO A 72 -10.09 -2.90 9.54
C PRO A 72 -10.44 -2.71 8.07
N LEU A 73 -11.51 -3.37 7.60
CA LEU A 73 -11.90 -3.38 6.18
C LEU A 73 -12.17 -1.99 5.63
N GLU A 74 -12.75 -1.12 6.46
CA GLU A 74 -13.02 0.28 6.15
C GLU A 74 -11.75 1.10 5.84
N HIS A 75 -10.60 0.68 6.41
CA HIS A 75 -9.30 1.33 6.29
C HIS A 75 -8.33 0.56 5.37
N VAL A 76 -8.84 -0.38 4.57
CA VAL A 76 -8.13 -0.97 3.44
C VAL A 76 -8.65 -0.33 2.16
N ARG A 77 -7.96 0.71 1.68
CA ARG A 77 -8.38 1.50 0.51
C ARG A 77 -7.59 1.08 -0.72
N VAL A 78 -8.26 0.89 -1.84
CA VAL A 78 -7.60 0.66 -3.14
C VAL A 78 -7.82 1.87 -4.02
N ILE A 79 -6.74 2.46 -4.51
CA ILE A 79 -6.78 3.61 -5.42
C ILE A 79 -6.05 3.32 -6.71
N THR A 80 -6.47 4.01 -7.78
CA THR A 80 -5.80 3.95 -9.08
C THR A 80 -5.15 5.31 -9.35
N PRO A 81 -3.81 5.42 -9.34
CA PRO A 81 -3.08 6.68 -9.46
C PRO A 81 -3.05 7.19 -10.92
N LEU A 82 -4.20 7.65 -11.42
CA LEU A 82 -4.36 8.27 -12.74
C LEU A 82 -4.75 9.75 -12.60
N PRO A 83 -4.33 10.63 -13.53
CA PRO A 83 -4.70 12.05 -13.50
C PRO A 83 -6.22 12.30 -13.44
N LYS A 84 -7.01 11.47 -14.14
CA LYS A 84 -8.48 11.55 -14.15
C LYS A 84 -9.11 11.25 -12.77
N GLN A 85 -8.38 10.58 -11.89
CA GLN A 85 -8.83 10.20 -10.54
C GLN A 85 -8.13 11.01 -9.45
N HIS A 86 -7.38 12.07 -9.82
CA HIS A 86 -6.55 12.82 -8.87
C HIS A 86 -7.35 13.34 -7.67
N ALA A 87 -8.50 13.98 -7.91
CA ALA A 87 -9.34 14.50 -6.83
C ALA A 87 -9.77 13.39 -5.85
N ILE A 88 -10.33 12.29 -6.37
CA ILE A 88 -10.77 11.15 -5.58
C ILE A 88 -9.61 10.54 -4.79
N ASN A 89 -8.44 10.38 -5.40
CA ASN A 89 -7.26 9.83 -4.73
C ASN A 89 -6.76 10.73 -3.60
N VAL A 90 -6.78 12.05 -3.82
CA VAL A 90 -6.41 13.03 -2.78
C VAL A 90 -7.39 12.97 -1.62
N ASP A 91 -8.69 12.83 -1.89
CA ASP A 91 -9.71 12.73 -0.84
C ASP A 91 -9.55 11.46 -0.01
N VAL A 92 -9.34 10.30 -0.65
CA VAL A 92 -9.05 9.04 0.06
C VAL A 92 -7.78 9.16 0.91
N ILE A 93 -6.70 9.72 0.37
CA ILE A 93 -5.47 9.91 1.14
C ILE A 93 -5.73 10.85 2.33
N ARG A 94 -6.48 11.94 2.13
CA ARG A 94 -6.79 12.89 3.21
C ARG A 94 -7.62 12.24 4.32
N GLU A 95 -8.62 11.42 3.97
CA GLU A 95 -9.44 10.65 4.92
C GLU A 95 -8.55 9.72 5.77
N GLU A 96 -7.70 8.93 5.12
CA GLU A 96 -6.86 7.93 5.81
C GLU A 96 -5.73 8.56 6.63
N LEU A 97 -5.21 9.73 6.24
CA LEU A 97 -4.24 10.48 7.05
C LEU A 97 -4.85 11.08 8.32
N ALA A 98 -6.17 11.30 8.34
CA ALA A 98 -6.89 11.80 9.50
C ALA A 98 -7.32 10.66 10.46
N TYR A 99 -7.22 9.40 10.04
CA TYR A 99 -7.60 8.25 10.86
C TYR A 99 -6.58 7.98 11.97
N ALA A 100 -7.08 7.89 13.21
CA ALA A 100 -6.27 7.65 14.42
C ALA A 100 -6.03 6.15 14.69
N GLY A 101 -5.68 5.39 13.65
CA GLY A 101 -5.38 3.97 13.73
C GLY A 101 -4.56 3.51 12.53
N VAL A 102 -4.43 2.20 12.36
CA VAL A 102 -3.68 1.64 11.21
C VAL A 102 -4.55 1.70 9.96
N SER A 103 -4.05 2.37 8.93
CA SER A 103 -4.68 2.44 7.61
C SER A 103 -3.72 1.94 6.53
N VAL A 104 -4.29 1.31 5.49
CA VAL A 104 -3.53 0.84 4.33
C VAL A 104 -4.19 1.33 3.04
N ILE A 105 -3.39 1.99 2.21
CA ILE A 105 -3.77 2.40 0.85
C ILE A 105 -2.97 1.58 -0.16
N ILE A 106 -3.65 0.77 -0.97
CA ILE A 106 -3.06 0.04 -2.08
C ILE A 106 -3.20 0.88 -3.34
N SER A 107 -2.10 1.48 -3.78
CA SER A 107 -2.03 2.23 -5.03
C SER A 107 -1.70 1.29 -6.18
N ARG A 108 -2.73 0.86 -6.91
CA ARG A 108 -2.60 -0.17 -7.96
C ARG A 108 -2.49 0.45 -9.36
N ARG A 109 -1.37 0.18 -10.05
CA ARG A 109 -1.19 0.55 -11.45
C ARG A 109 -0.13 -0.30 -12.14
N GLU A 110 -0.46 -0.88 -13.28
CA GLU A 110 0.53 -1.62 -14.07
C GLU A 110 1.75 -0.74 -14.42
N CYS A 111 2.95 -1.28 -14.22
CA CYS A 111 4.20 -0.61 -14.58
C CYS A 111 4.22 -0.28 -16.09
N ILE A 112 4.57 0.97 -16.41
CA ILE A 112 4.65 1.48 -17.79
C ILE A 112 5.60 0.63 -18.65
N GLU A 113 6.73 0.19 -18.10
CA GLU A 113 7.70 -0.61 -18.84
C GLU A 113 7.19 -2.03 -19.13
N THR A 114 6.47 -2.63 -18.19
CA THR A 114 5.82 -3.92 -18.39
C THR A 114 4.69 -3.81 -19.43
N ALA A 115 3.88 -2.76 -19.37
CA ALA A 115 2.87 -2.47 -20.37
C ALA A 115 3.47 -2.26 -21.78
N LYS A 116 4.61 -1.56 -21.87
CA LYS A 116 5.36 -1.39 -23.14
C LYS A 116 5.89 -2.72 -23.67
N ARG A 117 6.45 -3.59 -22.82
CA ARG A 117 6.93 -4.91 -23.23
C ARG A 117 5.81 -5.79 -23.79
N LYS A 118 4.65 -5.83 -23.11
CA LYS A 118 3.47 -6.56 -23.60
C LYS A 118 2.96 -6.06 -24.95
N ARG A 119 3.01 -4.74 -25.21
CA ARG A 119 2.61 -4.16 -26.51
C ARG A 119 3.57 -4.45 -27.66
N ARG A 120 4.81 -4.86 -27.35
CA ARG A 120 5.84 -5.19 -28.35
C ARG A 120 5.93 -6.69 -28.67
N ALA A 121 5.33 -7.53 -27.83
CA ALA A 121 5.18 -8.97 -28.04
C ALA A 121 3.91 -9.24 -28.85
#